data_AF-K0PL37-F1
#
_entry.id   AF-K0PL37-F1
#
_cell.length_a   1.000
_cell.length_b   1.000
_cell.length_c   1.000
_cell.angle_alpha   90.00
_cell.angle_beta   90.00
_cell.angle_gamma   90.00
#
_symmetry.space_group_name_H-M   'P 1'
#
loop_
_entity.id
_entity.type
_entity.pdbx_description
1 polymer ?
#
loop_
_entity_poly.entity_id
_entity_poly.type
_entity_poly.pdbx_seq_one_letter_code
_entity_poly.pdbx_strand_id
1 'polypeptide(L)'
;MIPSSLFYDFVDAQVAFKVVQRNLNSPNLVFSVPRAKDGQLRLTMLGSQALVGSPDAVLARLNALLCEDSKRQPQKFSLRQATAGGKLISYLILPEADRGKQMGMPEEISGECRIMPADYPNGERETAVVSALVAQKRSFHLMEMVGKDSFQEIGRLSPHALPREIHEKLAANGFYEESFVSLYGEEAFEEARLKLKETWNNWTAANLDVRHAPH
;
A
#
# COMPACT_ATOMS: atom_id res chain seq x y z
N MET A 1 -0.68 -1.46 2.57
CA MET A 1 -1.99 -1.57 3.22
C MET A 1 -2.69 -2.76 2.64
N ILE A 2 -3.37 -3.51 3.47
CA ILE A 2 -4.19 -4.65 3.07
C ILE A 2 -5.58 -4.11 2.75
N PRO A 3 -6.09 -4.31 1.51
CA PRO A 3 -7.47 -3.96 1.16
C PRO A 3 -8.45 -4.76 2.02
N SER A 4 -9.54 -4.11 2.45
CA SER A 4 -10.52 -4.76 3.32
C SER A 4 -11.21 -5.91 2.61
N SER A 5 -11.54 -5.76 1.33
CA SER A 5 -12.12 -6.83 0.49
C SER A 5 -11.29 -8.11 0.56
N LEU A 6 -9.99 -8.01 0.30
CA LEU A 6 -9.07 -9.16 0.34
C LEU A 6 -8.89 -9.72 1.75
N PHE A 7 -8.93 -8.88 2.78
CA PHE A 7 -8.85 -9.33 4.17
C PHE A 7 -10.08 -10.14 4.57
N TYR A 8 -11.27 -9.64 4.24
CA TYR A 8 -12.54 -10.29 4.57
C TYR A 8 -12.73 -11.60 3.81
N ASP A 9 -12.18 -11.77 2.61
CA ASP A 9 -12.16 -13.06 1.90
C ASP A 9 -11.55 -14.18 2.77
N PHE A 10 -10.49 -13.91 3.55
CA PHE A 10 -9.91 -14.90 4.47
C PHE A 10 -10.74 -15.09 5.73
N VAL A 11 -11.32 -14.02 6.27
CA VAL A 11 -12.15 -14.07 7.48
C VAL A 11 -13.40 -14.89 7.22
N ASP A 12 -14.08 -14.63 6.11
CA ASP A 12 -15.31 -15.32 5.70
C ASP A 12 -15.03 -16.79 5.33
N ALA A 13 -13.89 -17.06 4.71
CA ALA A 13 -13.42 -18.43 4.46
C ALA A 13 -12.96 -19.17 5.73
N GLN A 14 -12.92 -18.50 6.89
CA GLN A 14 -12.40 -19.03 8.15
C GLN A 14 -10.98 -19.61 8.03
N VAL A 15 -10.13 -18.93 7.28
CA VAL A 15 -8.75 -19.34 7.04
C VAL A 15 -7.81 -18.60 7.98
N ALA A 16 -6.89 -19.32 8.61
CA ALA A 16 -5.78 -18.67 9.32
C ALA A 16 -4.76 -18.19 8.28
N PHE A 17 -4.07 -17.08 8.53
CA PHE A 17 -3.09 -16.56 7.59
C PHE A 17 -1.96 -15.80 8.28
N LYS A 18 -0.85 -15.69 7.58
CA LYS A 18 0.31 -14.88 7.96
C LYS A 18 0.48 -13.73 6.98
N VAL A 19 0.80 -12.55 7.51
CA VAL A 19 1.25 -11.42 6.72
C VAL A 19 2.74 -11.23 6.93
N VAL A 20 3.50 -11.30 5.84
CA VAL A 20 4.95 -11.14 5.84
C VAL A 20 5.29 -9.83 5.15
N GLN A 21 5.70 -8.82 5.91
CA GLN A 21 6.21 -7.58 5.34
C GLN A 21 7.64 -7.82 4.83
N ARG A 22 7.86 -7.58 3.54
CA ARG A 22 9.16 -7.70 2.90
C ARG A 22 9.92 -6.39 3.05
N ASN A 23 11.00 -6.41 3.82
CA ASN A 23 11.96 -5.31 3.89
C ASN A 23 13.28 -5.76 3.28
N LEU A 24 13.83 -4.97 2.36
CA LEU A 24 15.09 -5.32 1.67
C LEU A 24 16.31 -5.34 2.62
N ASN A 25 16.22 -4.66 3.77
CA ASN A 25 17.35 -4.40 4.67
C ASN A 25 17.10 -4.77 6.15
N SER A 26 16.01 -5.47 6.48
CA SER A 26 15.69 -5.87 7.86
C SER A 26 14.97 -7.22 7.87
N PRO A 27 14.96 -7.97 8.99
CA PRO A 27 14.18 -9.20 9.08
C PRO A 27 12.71 -8.91 8.74
N ASN A 28 12.12 -9.79 7.93
CA ASN A 28 10.71 -9.69 7.58
C ASN A 28 9.87 -9.71 8.85
N LEU A 29 8.93 -8.76 8.96
CA LEU A 29 7.95 -8.78 10.04
C LEU A 29 6.86 -9.78 9.68
N VAL A 30 6.59 -10.70 10.60
CA VAL A 30 5.56 -11.73 10.43
C VAL A 30 4.45 -11.47 11.44
N PHE A 31 3.28 -11.19 10.90
CA PHE A 31 2.04 -11.06 11.64
C PHE A 31 1.23 -12.33 11.42
N SER A 32 0.82 -13.03 12.48
CA SER A 32 -0.02 -14.22 12.38
C SER A 32 -1.42 -13.90 12.87
N VAL A 33 -2.41 -14.23 12.05
CA VAL A 33 -3.84 -14.08 12.31
C VAL A 33 -4.46 -15.47 12.23
N PRO A 34 -4.75 -16.13 13.37
CA PRO A 34 -5.48 -17.38 13.38
C PRO A 34 -6.95 -17.12 13.03
N ARG A 35 -7.69 -18.21 12.83
CA ARG A 35 -9.11 -18.17 12.50
C ARG A 35 -9.92 -17.36 13.50
N ALA A 36 -10.97 -16.72 13.00
CA ALA A 36 -11.94 -16.07 13.85
C ALA A 36 -12.56 -17.07 14.82
N LYS A 37 -12.71 -16.63 16.08
CA LYS A 37 -13.39 -17.38 17.12
C LYS A 37 -14.33 -16.43 17.85
N ASP A 38 -15.59 -16.82 17.98
CA ASP A 38 -16.63 -16.03 18.66
C ASP A 38 -16.73 -14.59 18.12
N GLY A 39 -16.58 -14.42 16.79
CA GLY A 39 -16.61 -13.12 16.12
C GLY A 39 -15.36 -12.25 16.30
N GLN A 40 -14.31 -12.78 16.96
CA GLN A 40 -13.06 -12.06 17.23
C GLN A 40 -11.89 -12.67 16.47
N LEU A 41 -10.96 -11.81 16.07
CA LEU A 41 -9.65 -12.18 15.53
C LEU A 41 -8.57 -11.89 16.56
N ARG A 42 -7.48 -12.65 16.47
CA ARG A 42 -6.28 -12.46 17.28
C ARG A 42 -5.10 -12.09 16.39
N LEU A 43 -4.54 -10.91 16.53
CA LEU A 43 -3.32 -10.51 15.84
C LEU A 43 -2.11 -10.79 16.74
N THR A 44 -1.16 -11.57 16.24
CA THR A 44 0.13 -11.82 16.92
C THR A 44 1.28 -11.34 16.06
N MET A 45 2.18 -10.57 16.66
CA MET A 45 3.49 -10.23 16.10
C MET A 45 4.55 -10.91 16.96
N LEU A 46 5.58 -11.48 16.33
CA LEU A 46 6.67 -12.14 17.05
C LEU A 46 7.28 -11.18 18.09
N GLY A 47 7.30 -11.57 19.36
CA GLY A 47 7.86 -10.75 20.45
C GLY A 47 6.95 -9.63 20.98
N SER A 48 5.66 -9.60 20.63
CA SER A 48 4.70 -8.62 21.16
C SER A 48 3.45 -9.27 21.74
N GLN A 49 2.73 -8.52 22.58
CA GLN A 49 1.46 -8.96 23.14
C GLN A 49 0.42 -9.12 22.01
N ALA A 50 -0.36 -10.20 22.09
CA ALA A 50 -1.43 -10.44 21.14
C ALA A 50 -2.54 -9.40 21.30
N LEU A 51 -2.98 -8.81 20.20
CA LEU A 51 -4.21 -8.02 20.15
C LEU A 51 -5.37 -8.97 19.85
N VAL A 52 -6.47 -8.87 20.59
CA VAL A 52 -7.73 -9.57 20.31
C VAL A 52 -8.82 -8.54 20.11
N GLY A 53 -9.60 -8.66 19.05
CA GLY A 53 -10.64 -7.68 18.73
C GLY A 53 -11.50 -8.06 17.54
N SER A 54 -12.36 -7.14 17.10
CA SER A 54 -13.14 -7.31 15.88
C SER A 54 -12.23 -7.36 14.64
N PRO A 55 -12.72 -7.91 13.52
CA PRO A 55 -11.99 -7.91 12.25
C PRO A 55 -11.50 -6.52 11.83
N ASP A 56 -12.34 -5.50 11.95
CA ASP A 56 -11.97 -4.11 11.64
C ASP A 56 -10.83 -3.58 12.52
N ALA A 57 -10.87 -3.85 13.82
CA ALA A 57 -9.83 -3.41 14.74
C ALA A 57 -8.49 -4.08 14.45
N VAL A 58 -8.52 -5.38 14.11
CA VAL A 58 -7.34 -6.13 13.70
C VAL A 58 -6.78 -5.63 12.37
N LEU A 59 -7.63 -5.39 11.37
CA LEU A 59 -7.20 -4.85 10.08
C LEU A 59 -6.60 -3.44 10.21
N ALA A 60 -7.26 -2.56 10.96
CA ALA A 60 -6.76 -1.21 11.22
C ALA A 60 -5.39 -1.25 11.91
N ARG A 61 -5.22 -2.09 12.94
CA ARG A 61 -3.93 -2.24 13.63
C ARG A 61 -2.86 -2.82 12.71
N LEU A 62 -3.19 -3.83 11.92
CA LEU A 62 -2.26 -4.45 10.98
C LEU A 62 -1.77 -3.45 9.94
N ASN A 63 -2.68 -2.64 9.39
CA ASN A 63 -2.35 -1.54 8.49
C ASN A 63 -1.46 -0.48 9.18
N ALA A 64 -1.79 -0.06 10.40
CA ALA A 64 -0.95 0.86 11.16
C ALA A 64 0.48 0.30 11.37
N LEU A 65 0.61 -0.96 11.76
CA LEU A 65 1.92 -1.62 12.00
C LEU A 65 2.76 -1.70 10.72
N LEU A 66 2.14 -2.06 9.58
CA LEU A 66 2.81 -2.08 8.28
C LEU A 66 3.34 -0.67 7.89
N CYS A 67 2.64 0.38 8.32
CA CYS A 67 3.00 1.78 8.10
C CYS A 67 4.01 2.33 9.12
N GLU A 68 3.97 1.96 10.40
CA GLU A 68 4.88 2.53 11.42
C GLU A 68 6.35 2.24 11.08
N ASP A 69 6.69 1.01 10.72
CA ASP A 69 8.09 0.60 10.59
C ASP A 69 8.79 1.09 9.31
N SER A 70 8.03 1.44 8.28
CA SER A 70 8.63 2.05 7.07
C SER A 70 9.01 3.52 7.29
N LYS A 71 8.76 4.13 8.47
CA LYS A 71 9.34 5.42 8.86
C LYS A 71 10.84 5.32 9.21
N ARG A 72 11.38 4.11 9.41
CA ARG A 72 12.78 3.87 9.81
C ARG A 72 13.74 3.55 8.65
N GLN A 73 13.28 3.54 7.39
CA GLN A 73 14.21 3.36 6.26
C GLN A 73 15.03 4.63 6.03
N PRO A 74 16.37 4.61 6.19
CA PRO A 74 17.19 5.71 5.72
C PRO A 74 17.08 5.75 4.19
N GLN A 75 16.65 6.89 3.65
CA GLN A 75 16.71 7.18 2.21
C GLN A 75 18.17 7.19 1.77
N LYS A 76 18.74 6.03 1.46
CA LYS A 76 20.07 5.92 0.88
C LYS A 76 20.06 4.94 -0.29
N PHE A 77 20.18 5.55 -1.46
CA PHE A 77 20.64 5.00 -2.73
C PHE A 77 19.82 3.86 -3.36
N SER A 78 19.00 4.22 -4.34
CA SER A 78 18.97 3.46 -5.59
C SER A 78 18.84 4.41 -6.79
N LEU A 79 19.64 4.12 -7.81
CA LEU A 79 19.89 4.91 -9.01
C LEU A 79 18.69 4.79 -9.98
N ARG A 80 18.22 5.93 -10.50
CA ARG A 80 17.32 6.10 -11.67
C ARG A 80 15.90 5.53 -11.57
N GLN A 81 15.02 6.32 -10.99
CA GLN A 81 13.72 6.76 -11.53
C GLN A 81 13.21 7.85 -10.57
N ALA A 82 12.30 8.73 -10.99
CA ALA A 82 11.80 9.85 -10.21
C ALA A 82 10.91 9.42 -9.02
N THR A 83 11.40 8.53 -8.16
CA THR A 83 10.68 7.87 -7.07
C THR A 83 10.94 8.53 -5.71
N ALA A 84 11.06 9.86 -5.67
CA ALA A 84 11.34 10.55 -4.43
C ALA A 84 10.02 11.06 -3.84
N GLY A 85 9.48 10.37 -2.83
CA GLY A 85 8.35 10.87 -2.02
C GLY A 85 7.30 9.83 -1.67
N GLY A 86 7.10 8.82 -2.52
CA GLY A 86 6.14 7.74 -2.26
C GLY A 86 6.68 6.68 -1.31
N LYS A 87 5.89 6.31 -0.31
CA LYS A 87 6.27 5.23 0.62
C LYS A 87 5.82 3.88 0.07
N LEU A 88 6.78 3.00 -0.16
CA LEU A 88 6.56 1.65 -0.66
C LEU A 88 6.49 0.65 0.49
N ILE A 89 5.41 -0.13 0.54
CA ILE A 89 5.23 -1.23 1.48
C ILE A 89 4.92 -2.48 0.68
N SER A 90 5.83 -3.47 0.72
CA SER A 90 5.64 -4.77 0.08
C SER A 90 5.33 -5.83 1.14
N TYR A 91 4.34 -6.66 0.89
CA TYR A 91 3.96 -7.73 1.81
C TYR A 91 3.41 -8.95 1.06
N LEU A 92 3.42 -10.10 1.72
CA LEU A 92 2.73 -11.32 1.31
C LEU A 92 1.66 -11.68 2.34
N ILE A 93 0.51 -12.19 1.89
CA ILE A 93 -0.46 -12.88 2.72
C ILE A 93 -0.43 -14.36 2.35
N LEU A 94 -0.08 -15.18 3.34
CA LEU A 94 0.11 -16.62 3.21
C LEU A 94 -0.98 -17.32 4.01
N PRO A 95 -1.97 -17.94 3.34
CA PRO A 95 -2.98 -18.71 4.03
C PRO A 95 -2.39 -19.99 4.62
N GLU A 96 -2.87 -20.37 5.79
CA GLU A 96 -2.43 -21.56 6.54
C GLU A 96 -3.46 -22.66 6.44
N ALA A 97 -3.05 -23.80 5.86
CA ALA A 97 -3.89 -24.98 5.75
C ALA A 97 -4.19 -25.58 7.12
N ASP A 98 -5.38 -26.16 7.27
CA ASP A 98 -5.63 -27.05 8.40
C ASP A 98 -4.82 -28.33 8.24
N ARG A 99 -4.48 -28.98 9.37
CA ARG A 99 -3.91 -30.32 9.31
C ARG A 99 -4.94 -31.25 8.65
N GLY A 100 -4.64 -31.69 7.42
CA GLY A 100 -5.47 -32.63 6.65
C GLY A 100 -6.46 -32.00 5.66
N LYS A 101 -6.51 -30.68 5.47
CA LYS A 101 -7.34 -30.02 4.45
C LYS A 101 -6.52 -29.06 3.60
N GLN A 102 -5.98 -29.57 2.49
CA GLN A 102 -5.28 -28.74 1.47
C GLN A 102 -6.15 -28.38 0.27
N MET A 103 -7.28 -29.07 0.06
CA MET A 103 -8.13 -28.84 -1.10
C MET A 103 -8.93 -27.55 -0.93
N GLY A 104 -8.81 -26.62 -1.89
CA GLY A 104 -9.58 -25.38 -1.93
C GLY A 104 -9.06 -24.25 -1.04
N MET A 105 -7.77 -24.26 -0.68
CA MET A 105 -7.16 -23.13 0.04
C MET A 105 -7.18 -21.85 -0.81
N PRO A 106 -7.45 -20.68 -0.21
CA PRO A 106 -7.24 -19.41 -0.90
C PRO A 106 -5.82 -19.32 -1.41
N GLU A 107 -5.65 -18.63 -2.54
CA GLU A 107 -4.33 -18.43 -3.11
C GLU A 107 -3.50 -17.43 -2.30
N GLU A 108 -2.17 -17.54 -2.40
CA GLU A 108 -1.27 -16.54 -1.84
C GLU A 108 -1.51 -15.18 -2.48
N ILE A 109 -1.48 -14.13 -1.65
CA ILE A 109 -1.63 -12.75 -2.12
C ILE A 109 -0.31 -12.03 -1.96
N SER A 110 0.21 -11.49 -3.06
CA SER A 110 1.32 -10.54 -3.01
C SER A 110 0.79 -9.12 -3.12
N GLY A 111 1.04 -8.31 -2.11
CA GLY A 111 0.62 -6.91 -2.08
C GLY A 111 1.80 -5.95 -2.18
N GLU A 112 1.70 -4.99 -3.09
CA GLU A 112 2.56 -3.81 -3.14
C GLU A 112 1.70 -2.57 -2.94
N CYS A 113 1.98 -1.82 -1.88
CA CYS A 113 1.26 -0.60 -1.53
C CYS A 113 2.16 0.61 -1.72
N ARG A 114 1.67 1.59 -2.46
CA ARG A 114 2.31 2.90 -2.63
C ARG A 114 1.42 3.95 -2.02
N ILE A 115 1.93 4.57 -0.96
CA ILE A 115 1.29 5.74 -0.36
C ILE A 115 1.75 6.94 -1.19
N MET A 116 0.81 7.57 -1.87
CA MET A 116 1.07 8.78 -2.62
C MET A 116 1.13 9.94 -1.62
N PRO A 117 2.17 10.78 -1.64
CA PRO A 117 2.17 11.97 -0.80
C PRO A 117 0.97 12.84 -1.21
N ALA A 118 0.21 13.33 -0.23
CA ALA A 118 -0.79 14.36 -0.48
C ALA A 118 -0.07 15.62 -1.01
N ASP A 119 -0.68 16.29 -1.99
CA ASP A 119 -0.18 17.55 -2.51
C ASP A 119 -0.30 18.61 -1.39
N TYR A 120 0.78 18.87 -0.66
CA TYR A 120 0.85 19.98 0.29
C TYR A 120 0.68 21.30 -0.49
N PRO A 121 -0.18 22.26 -0.07
CA PRO A 121 -0.72 22.45 1.29
C PRO A 121 -2.19 22.07 1.47
N ASN A 122 -2.81 21.38 0.50
CA ASN A 122 -4.24 21.09 0.61
C ASN A 122 -4.45 19.92 1.56
N GLY A 123 -5.28 20.11 2.58
CA GLY A 123 -5.68 19.11 3.57
C GLY A 123 -6.55 17.98 3.00
N GLU A 124 -6.29 17.57 1.76
CA GLU A 124 -6.88 16.36 1.19
C GLU A 124 -6.32 15.14 1.91
N ARG A 125 -7.22 14.20 2.18
CA ARG A 125 -6.91 12.96 2.90
C ARG A 125 -5.82 12.21 2.15
N GLU A 126 -4.81 11.69 2.85
CA GLU A 126 -3.78 10.87 2.21
C GLU A 126 -4.44 9.68 1.51
N THR A 127 -4.15 9.51 0.22
CA THR A 127 -4.63 8.37 -0.57
C THR A 127 -3.47 7.42 -0.84
N ALA A 128 -3.77 6.12 -0.77
CA ALA A 128 -2.82 5.08 -1.10
C ALA A 128 -3.41 4.16 -2.17
N VAL A 129 -2.58 3.73 -3.11
CA VAL A 129 -2.95 2.74 -4.10
C VAL A 129 -2.26 1.43 -3.73
N VAL A 130 -3.07 0.38 -3.59
CA VAL A 130 -2.57 -0.97 -3.33
C VAL A 130 -2.76 -1.80 -4.58
N SER A 131 -1.65 -2.28 -5.12
CA SER A 131 -1.62 -3.32 -6.15
C SER A 131 -1.55 -4.68 -5.45
N ALA A 132 -2.61 -5.47 -5.56
CA ALA A 132 -2.62 -6.85 -5.10
C ALA A 132 -2.51 -7.80 -6.29
N LEU A 133 -1.74 -8.87 -6.14
CA LEU A 133 -1.60 -9.95 -7.10
C LEU A 133 -2.13 -11.24 -6.45
N VAL A 134 -3.18 -11.80 -7.01
CA VAL A 134 -3.82 -13.06 -6.60
C VAL A 134 -3.95 -13.92 -7.85
N ALA A 135 -3.48 -15.17 -7.85
CA ALA A 135 -3.59 -16.03 -9.04
C ALA A 135 -3.00 -15.44 -10.32
N GLN A 136 -1.92 -14.66 -10.21
CA GLN A 136 -1.35 -13.85 -11.31
C GLN A 136 -2.29 -12.76 -11.86
N LYS A 137 -3.51 -12.62 -11.33
CA LYS A 137 -4.44 -11.54 -11.62
C LYS A 137 -4.15 -10.37 -10.69
N ARG A 138 -3.93 -9.21 -11.29
CA ARG A 138 -3.64 -7.99 -10.55
C ARG A 138 -4.95 -7.22 -10.31
N SER A 139 -5.16 -6.76 -9.08
CA SER A 139 -6.25 -5.84 -8.71
C SER A 139 -5.69 -4.58 -8.06
N PHE A 140 -6.41 -3.47 -8.25
CA PHE A 140 -6.06 -2.18 -7.65
C PHE A 140 -7.12 -1.76 -6.67
N HIS A 141 -6.67 -1.30 -5.53
CA HIS A 141 -7.51 -0.86 -4.45
C HIS A 141 -7.08 0.56 -4.08
N LEU A 142 -8.04 1.47 -4.17
CA LEU A 142 -7.88 2.83 -3.70
C LEU A 142 -8.20 2.85 -2.21
N MET A 143 -7.25 3.37 -1.44
CA MET A 143 -7.34 3.49 0.00
C MET A 143 -7.28 4.97 0.37
N GLU A 144 -8.03 5.36 1.40
CA GLU A 144 -8.03 6.70 1.95
C GLU A 144 -7.71 6.64 3.45
N MET A 145 -6.90 7.60 3.92
CA MET A 145 -6.63 7.75 5.34
C MET A 145 -7.87 8.30 6.07
N VAL A 146 -8.35 7.54 7.04
CA VAL A 146 -9.46 7.88 7.93
C VAL A 146 -8.90 8.08 9.34
N GLY A 147 -8.99 9.30 9.87
CA GLY A 147 -8.37 9.67 11.13
C GLY A 147 -6.87 9.91 10.99
N LYS A 148 -6.07 9.49 11.99
CA LYS A 148 -4.62 9.78 12.04
C LYS A 148 -3.73 8.66 11.53
N ASP A 149 -4.17 7.40 11.59
CA ASP A 149 -3.27 6.24 11.38
C ASP A 149 -3.96 5.03 10.70
N SER A 150 -5.13 5.20 10.09
CA SER A 150 -5.89 4.10 9.50
C SER A 150 -6.18 4.37 8.02
N PHE A 151 -5.86 3.41 7.16
CA PHE A 151 -6.25 3.44 5.76
C PHE A 151 -7.45 2.51 5.54
N GLN A 152 -8.51 3.03 4.93
CA GLN A 152 -9.69 2.28 4.57
C GLN A 152 -9.81 2.16 3.05
N GLU A 153 -10.22 1.00 2.57
CA GLU A 153 -10.53 0.81 1.15
C GLU A 153 -11.79 1.59 0.78
N ILE A 154 -11.68 2.46 -0.23
CA ILE A 154 -12.80 3.25 -0.75
C ILE A 154 -13.25 2.78 -2.14
N GLY A 155 -12.48 1.91 -2.80
CA GLY A 155 -12.93 1.25 -4.02
C GLY A 155 -11.89 0.35 -4.66
N ARG A 156 -12.38 -0.61 -5.46
CA ARG A 156 -11.56 -1.43 -6.35
C ARG A 156 -11.62 -0.82 -7.75
N LEU A 157 -10.45 -0.55 -8.33
CA LEU A 157 -10.35 0.08 -9.64
C LEU A 157 -9.78 -0.91 -10.65
N SER A 158 -10.40 -0.97 -11.83
CA SER A 158 -9.73 -1.50 -13.01
C SER A 158 -8.62 -0.53 -13.41
N PRO A 159 -7.46 -0.99 -13.93
CA PRO A 159 -6.46 -0.08 -14.46
C PRO A 159 -7.02 0.86 -15.55
N HIS A 160 -8.05 0.43 -16.29
CA HIS A 160 -8.73 1.28 -17.28
C HIS A 160 -9.89 2.13 -16.72
N ALA A 161 -10.23 1.96 -15.44
CA ALA A 161 -11.29 2.72 -14.76
C ALA A 161 -10.71 3.67 -13.69
N LEU A 162 -9.39 3.86 -13.69
CA LEU A 162 -8.75 4.86 -12.84
C LEU A 162 -9.19 6.25 -13.28
N PRO A 163 -9.59 7.15 -12.35
CA PRO A 163 -9.74 8.57 -12.68
C PRO A 163 -8.45 9.07 -13.33
N ARG A 164 -8.58 9.85 -14.41
CA ARG A 164 -7.43 10.26 -15.24
C ARG A 164 -6.29 10.84 -14.42
N GLU A 165 -6.58 11.70 -13.45
CA GLU A 165 -5.59 12.35 -12.58
C GLU A 165 -4.79 11.33 -11.75
N ILE A 166 -5.46 10.29 -11.23
CA ILE A 166 -4.83 9.20 -10.48
C ILE A 166 -4.02 8.32 -11.44
N HIS A 167 -4.57 8.02 -12.61
CA HIS A 167 -3.91 7.22 -13.64
C HIS A 167 -2.65 7.90 -14.17
N GLU A 168 -2.71 9.21 -14.42
CA GLU A 168 -1.60 10.08 -14.86
C GLU A 168 -0.46 10.07 -13.83
N LYS A 169 -0.79 10.30 -12.55
CA LYS A 169 0.18 10.24 -11.45
C LYS A 169 0.83 8.86 -11.35
N LEU A 170 0.05 7.78 -11.47
CA LEU A 170 0.58 6.42 -11.43
C LEU A 170 1.50 6.16 -12.63
N ALA A 171 1.05 6.44 -13.84
CA ALA A 171 1.81 6.25 -15.08
C ALA A 171 3.14 7.00 -15.03
N ALA A 172 3.13 8.28 -14.68
CA ALA A 172 4.36 9.08 -14.54
C ALA A 172 5.38 8.46 -13.57
N ASN A 173 4.93 7.65 -12.60
CA ASN A 173 5.76 6.96 -11.62
C ASN A 173 6.21 5.55 -12.06
N GLY A 174 5.94 5.11 -13.30
CA GLY A 174 6.22 3.74 -13.79
C GLY A 174 5.04 2.76 -13.69
N PHE A 175 3.90 3.27 -13.21
CA PHE A 175 2.57 2.69 -12.95
C PHE A 175 1.67 2.49 -14.14
N TYR A 176 1.51 1.29 -14.69
CA TYR A 176 0.45 1.07 -15.70
C TYR A 176 0.63 1.91 -16.96
N GLU A 177 1.89 2.18 -17.31
CA GLU A 177 2.29 2.96 -18.49
C GLU A 177 1.53 2.47 -19.73
N GLU A 178 1.56 1.16 -19.99
CA GLU A 178 0.88 0.54 -21.13
C GLU A 178 -0.64 0.85 -21.16
N SER A 179 -1.31 0.79 -20.00
CA SER A 179 -2.74 1.08 -19.94
C SER A 179 -3.06 2.57 -20.08
N PHE A 180 -2.18 3.45 -19.58
CA PHE A 180 -2.34 4.89 -19.70
C PHE A 180 -2.08 5.34 -21.13
N VAL A 181 -0.97 4.88 -21.73
CA VAL A 181 -0.63 5.09 -23.14
C VAL A 181 -1.73 4.55 -24.04
N SER A 182 -2.31 3.38 -23.74
CA SER A 182 -3.42 2.84 -24.51
C SER A 182 -4.69 3.71 -24.46
N LEU A 183 -4.94 4.44 -23.37
CA LEU A 183 -6.15 5.25 -23.20
C LEU A 183 -5.97 6.71 -23.62
N TYR A 184 -4.78 7.28 -23.41
CA TYR A 184 -4.52 8.71 -23.52
C TYR A 184 -3.35 9.06 -24.47
N GLY A 185 -2.60 8.07 -24.96
CA GLY A 185 -1.48 8.23 -25.89
C GLY A 185 -0.12 8.49 -25.23
N GLU A 186 0.95 8.31 -26.03
CA GLU A 186 2.35 8.54 -25.59
C GLU A 186 2.63 10.00 -25.24
N GLU A 187 2.02 10.95 -25.96
CA GLU A 187 2.20 12.39 -25.69
C GLU A 187 1.70 12.78 -24.29
N ALA A 188 0.52 12.29 -23.90
CA ALA A 188 -0.03 12.52 -22.56
C ALA A 188 0.83 11.87 -21.48
N PHE A 189 1.45 10.74 -21.78
CA PHE A 189 2.36 10.05 -20.87
C PHE A 189 3.65 10.85 -20.62
N GLU A 190 4.25 11.40 -21.68
CA GLU A 190 5.44 12.24 -21.54
C GLU A 190 5.12 13.56 -20.83
N GLU A 191 3.96 14.16 -21.07
CA GLU A 191 3.48 15.32 -20.32
C GLU A 191 3.35 15.00 -18.81
N ALA A 192 2.77 13.85 -18.47
CA ALA A 192 2.63 13.39 -17.09
C ALA A 192 4.00 13.24 -16.38
N ARG A 193 4.99 12.67 -17.08
CA ARG A 193 6.36 12.52 -16.58
C ARG A 193 7.05 13.86 -16.38
N LEU A 194 6.84 14.81 -17.30
CA LEU A 194 7.35 16.18 -17.19
C LEU A 194 6.72 16.91 -15.99
N LYS A 195 5.40 16.86 -15.83
CA LYS A 195 4.69 17.44 -14.68
C LYS A 195 5.22 16.89 -13.37
N LEU A 196 5.37 15.58 -13.22
CA LEU A 196 5.92 14.96 -12.01
C LEU A 196 7.33 15.50 -11.70
N LYS A 197 8.16 15.65 -12.73
CA LYS A 197 9.52 16.18 -12.62
C LYS A 197 9.53 17.66 -12.24
N GLU A 198 8.61 18.47 -12.78
CA GLU A 198 8.46 19.89 -12.45
C GLU A 198 7.95 20.11 -11.03
N THR A 199 6.91 19.38 -10.61
CA THR A 199 6.43 19.37 -9.23
C THR A 199 7.56 19.06 -8.26
N TRP A 200 8.37 18.04 -8.58
CA TRP A 200 9.54 17.67 -7.77
C TRP A 200 10.59 18.79 -7.71
N ASN A 201 10.96 19.38 -8.85
CA ASN A 201 11.95 20.46 -8.89
C ASN A 201 11.48 21.66 -8.05
N ASN A 202 10.20 22.04 -8.18
CA ASN A 202 9.60 23.13 -7.39
C ASN A 202 9.61 22.81 -5.88
N TRP A 203 9.40 21.55 -5.50
CA TRP A 203 9.48 21.11 -4.10
C TRP A 203 10.90 21.14 -3.53
N THR A 204 11.91 20.76 -4.33
CA THR A 204 13.31 20.86 -3.90
C THR A 204 13.76 22.31 -3.75
N ALA A 205 13.29 23.21 -4.61
CA ALA A 205 13.57 24.64 -4.53
C ALA A 205 12.93 25.28 -3.28
N ALA A 206 11.65 24.98 -3.00
CA ALA A 206 10.94 25.51 -1.84
C ALA A 206 11.57 25.09 -0.48
N ASN A 207 12.18 23.90 -0.41
CA ASN A 207 12.89 23.44 0.81
C ASN A 207 14.31 24.02 0.96
N LEU A 208 14.91 24.55 -0.11
CA LEU A 208 16.21 25.22 -0.07
C LEU A 208 16.08 26.69 0.39
N ASP A 209 14.91 27.31 0.21
CA ASP A 209 14.64 28.71 0.57
C ASP A 209 14.35 28.96 2.06
N VAL A 210 14.42 27.93 2.91
CA VAL A 210 14.22 28.04 4.38
C VAL A 210 15.51 28.47 5.12
N ARG A 211 16.58 28.87 4.41
CA ARG A 211 17.82 29.34 5.06
C ARG A 211 18.01 30.85 4.87
N HIS A 212 17.94 31.52 6.02
CA HIS A 212 18.32 32.91 6.34
C HIS A 212 17.19 33.95 6.35
N ALA A 213 16.33 33.87 7.37
CA ALA A 213 15.95 35.09 8.08
C ALA A 213 17.07 35.41 9.10
N PRO A 214 17.81 36.52 8.97
CA PRO A 214 18.83 36.90 9.93
C PRO A 214 18.19 37.37 11.25
N HIS A 215 18.73 36.87 12.37
CA HIS A 215 18.49 37.39 13.71
C HIS A 215 19.23 38.70 13.95
#